data_AF-A0A843DDE5-F1
#
_entry.id   AF-A0A843DDE5-F1
#
_cell.length_a   1.000
_cell.length_b   1.000
_cell.length_c   1.000
_cell.angle_alpha   90.00
_cell.angle_beta   90.00
_cell.angle_gamma   90.00
#
_symmetry.space_group_name_H-M   'P 1'
#
loop_
_entity.id
_entity.type
_entity.pdbx_description
1 polymer ?
#
loop_
_entity_poly.entity_id
_entity_poly.type
_entity_poly.pdbx_seq_one_letter_code
_entity_poly.pdbx_strand_id
1 'polypeptide(L)'
;MIIMKLTHIITTVFIALLLFAGAGTAAESLYEGSITVITEDGTATVEDVYKAVAEAGGFTYTVSQWGTIADINGIANTETEFWMTDYENNGETPVYSVADPVIEGAVISLHYDVFDENWQPLETKYTAKITVADIMTEEEAAASPMPALGIIAGLAAAALFLGRKA
;
A
#
# COMPACT_ATOMS: atom_id res chain seq x y z
N MET A 1 -43.54 -6.73 -21.96
CA MET A 1 -42.99 -5.74 -21.02
C MET A 1 -41.58 -6.19 -20.67
N ILE A 2 -40.58 -5.63 -21.33
CA ILE A 2 -39.18 -6.08 -21.26
C ILE A 2 -38.46 -5.22 -20.24
N ILE A 3 -37.92 -5.84 -19.19
CA ILE A 3 -37.12 -5.21 -18.14
C ILE A 3 -35.70 -5.03 -18.72
N MET A 4 -35.32 -3.79 -19.03
CA MET A 4 -33.95 -3.45 -19.42
C MET A 4 -33.11 -3.17 -18.17
N LYS A 5 -32.08 -4.02 -17.98
CA LYS A 5 -30.98 -3.82 -17.03
C LYS A 5 -30.25 -2.53 -17.38
N LEU A 6 -30.13 -1.61 -16.41
CA LEU A 6 -29.30 -0.40 -16.54
C LEU A 6 -27.96 -0.64 -15.83
N THR A 7 -26.99 -1.12 -16.59
CA THR A 7 -25.59 -1.26 -16.21
C THR A 7 -25.03 0.13 -15.87
N HIS A 8 -24.76 0.41 -14.61
CA HIS A 8 -24.03 1.61 -14.21
C HIS A 8 -22.55 1.38 -14.49
N ILE A 9 -22.09 1.90 -15.62
CA ILE A 9 -20.67 2.09 -15.93
C ILE A 9 -20.23 3.30 -15.10
N ILE A 10 -19.53 3.07 -13.99
CA ILE A 10 -18.89 4.13 -13.23
C ILE A 10 -17.57 4.43 -13.94
N THR A 11 -17.58 5.43 -14.81
CA THR A 11 -16.37 5.98 -15.43
C THR A 11 -15.73 6.94 -14.44
N THR A 12 -14.78 6.46 -13.65
CA THR A 12 -13.94 7.31 -12.79
C THR A 12 -12.93 8.05 -13.66
N VAL A 13 -13.05 9.38 -13.72
CA VAL A 13 -12.11 10.27 -14.40
C VAL A 13 -10.90 10.48 -13.49
N PHE A 14 -9.79 9.81 -13.79
CA PHE A 14 -8.49 10.09 -13.16
C PHE A 14 -7.95 11.42 -13.70
N ILE A 15 -7.74 12.39 -12.81
CA ILE A 15 -6.97 13.61 -13.10
C ILE A 15 -5.59 13.41 -12.45
N ALA A 16 -4.64 12.89 -13.22
CA ALA A 16 -3.22 12.96 -12.85
C ALA A 16 -2.74 14.38 -13.15
N LEU A 17 -2.46 15.15 -12.11
CA LEU A 17 -1.85 16.48 -12.24
C LEU A 17 -0.33 16.31 -12.42
N LEU A 18 0.13 16.21 -13.66
CA LEU A 18 1.54 16.33 -14.02
C LEU A 18 1.99 17.80 -13.94
N LEU A 19 2.89 18.10 -13.01
CA LEU A 19 3.65 19.36 -12.98
C LEU A 19 5.08 19.08 -13.45
N PHE A 20 5.43 19.58 -14.64
CA PHE A 20 6.77 19.55 -15.21
C PHE A 20 7.64 20.69 -14.65
N ALA A 21 8.90 20.38 -14.27
CA ALA A 21 10.13 21.02 -14.77
C ALA A 21 11.28 21.01 -13.73
N GLY A 22 12.37 20.30 -14.02
CA GLY A 22 13.63 20.41 -13.30
C GLY A 22 14.67 19.42 -13.82
N ALA A 23 15.67 19.91 -14.57
CA ALA A 23 16.78 19.10 -15.06
C ALA A 23 17.75 18.79 -13.91
N GLY A 24 18.10 17.51 -13.80
CA GLY A 24 18.67 16.86 -12.61
C GLY A 24 17.60 15.88 -12.14
N THR A 25 17.61 14.65 -12.64
CA THR A 25 16.51 13.69 -12.46
C THR A 25 16.48 13.25 -11.00
N ALA A 26 15.86 14.07 -10.15
CA ALA A 26 15.36 13.61 -8.87
C ALA A 26 14.44 12.41 -9.17
N ALA A 27 14.60 11.35 -8.37
CA ALA A 27 13.79 10.15 -8.51
C ALA A 27 12.30 10.51 -8.57
N GLU A 28 11.56 9.86 -9.46
CA GLU A 28 10.12 10.05 -9.58
C GLU A 28 9.42 9.43 -8.37
N SER A 29 8.72 10.26 -7.59
CA SER A 29 7.93 9.77 -6.46
C SER A 29 6.63 9.14 -6.96
N LEU A 30 6.49 7.82 -6.77
CA LEU A 30 5.28 7.07 -7.09
C LEU A 30 4.20 7.23 -6.03
N TYR A 31 4.62 7.42 -4.77
CA TYR A 31 3.72 7.58 -3.64
C TYR A 31 4.43 8.28 -2.49
N GLU A 32 3.78 9.26 -1.89
CA GLU A 32 4.17 9.81 -0.60
C GLU A 32 2.91 10.09 0.21
N GLY A 33 2.77 9.41 1.35
CA GLY A 33 1.55 9.54 2.13
C GLY A 33 1.61 8.82 3.47
N SER A 34 0.55 9.06 4.24
CA SER A 34 0.30 8.38 5.51
C SER A 34 -0.90 7.46 5.37
N ILE A 35 -0.83 6.28 5.97
CA ILE A 35 -1.89 5.26 5.90
C ILE A 35 -2.26 4.75 7.30
N THR A 36 -3.54 4.54 7.52
CA THR A 36 -4.05 3.79 8.67
C THR A 36 -4.20 2.33 8.26
N VAL A 37 -3.61 1.42 9.04
CA VAL A 37 -3.71 -0.02 8.81
C VAL A 37 -4.78 -0.59 9.73
N ILE A 38 -5.71 -1.34 9.15
CA ILE A 38 -6.77 -2.02 9.90
C ILE A 38 -6.55 -3.52 9.79
N THR A 39 -6.35 -4.19 10.92
CA THR A 39 -6.17 -5.65 11.00
C THR A 39 -7.13 -6.26 12.02
N GLU A 40 -7.24 -7.60 12.03
CA GLU A 40 -8.16 -8.28 12.95
C GLU A 40 -7.70 -8.20 14.41
N ASP A 41 -6.38 -8.22 14.66
CA ASP A 41 -5.79 -8.33 16.00
C ASP A 41 -5.05 -7.07 16.46
N GLY A 42 -5.04 -6.01 15.64
CA GLY A 42 -4.34 -4.75 15.94
C GLY A 42 -2.81 -4.86 15.80
N THR A 43 -2.30 -5.93 15.19
CA THR A 43 -0.90 -6.05 14.77
C THR A 43 -0.80 -5.94 13.25
N ALA A 44 0.29 -5.37 12.74
CA ALA A 44 0.46 -5.19 11.30
C ALA A 44 1.84 -5.68 10.85
N THR A 45 1.87 -6.19 9.62
CA THR A 45 3.08 -6.44 8.85
C THR A 45 3.29 -5.37 7.80
N VAL A 46 4.46 -5.35 7.18
CA VAL A 46 4.69 -4.52 6.00
C VAL A 46 3.71 -4.83 4.87
N GLU A 47 3.36 -6.10 4.66
CA GLU A 47 2.41 -6.49 3.62
C GLU A 47 1.03 -5.87 3.85
N ASP A 48 0.58 -5.79 5.11
CA ASP A 48 -0.67 -5.12 5.48
C ASP A 48 -0.63 -3.62 5.14
N VAL A 49 0.52 -2.97 5.34
CA VAL A 49 0.73 -1.57 4.96
C VAL A 49 0.62 -1.40 3.44
N TYR A 50 1.29 -2.25 2.66
CA TYR A 50 1.22 -2.19 1.19
C TYR A 50 -0.18 -2.48 0.66
N LYS A 51 -0.88 -3.43 1.26
CA LYS A 51 -2.27 -3.72 0.93
C LYS A 51 -3.17 -2.51 1.20
N ALA A 52 -3.03 -1.88 2.37
CA ALA A 52 -3.79 -0.68 2.71
C ALA A 52 -3.52 0.48 1.73
N VAL A 53 -2.26 0.69 1.32
CA VAL A 53 -1.91 1.70 0.31
C VAL A 53 -2.52 1.36 -1.06
N ALA A 54 -2.49 0.09 -1.47
CA ALA A 54 -3.10 -0.35 -2.73
C ALA A 54 -4.62 -0.20 -2.73
N GLU A 55 -5.29 -0.53 -1.63
CA GLU A 55 -6.73 -0.35 -1.46
C GLU A 55 -7.14 1.13 -1.45
N ALA A 56 -6.29 2.00 -0.90
CA ALA A 56 -6.45 3.45 -0.96
C ALA A 56 -6.16 4.05 -2.35
N GLY A 57 -5.72 3.23 -3.32
CA GLY A 57 -5.40 3.66 -4.69
C GLY A 57 -4.05 4.34 -4.84
N GLY A 58 -3.11 4.10 -3.91
CA GLY A 58 -1.75 4.67 -3.94
C GLY A 58 -0.87 4.04 -5.02
N PHE A 59 -0.62 2.73 -4.95
CA PHE A 59 0.11 1.97 -5.97
C PHE A 59 -0.34 0.51 -6.00
N THR A 60 -0.07 -0.19 -7.11
CA THR A 60 -0.17 -1.65 -7.17
C THR A 60 1.18 -2.28 -6.90
N TYR A 61 1.22 -3.47 -6.31
CA TYR A 61 2.48 -4.18 -6.05
C TYR A 61 2.33 -5.69 -6.25
N THR A 62 3.46 -6.36 -6.45
CA THR A 62 3.57 -7.82 -6.31
C THR A 62 4.76 -8.19 -5.43
N VAL A 63 4.65 -9.33 -4.76
CA VAL A 63 5.68 -9.85 -3.85
C VAL A 63 6.31 -11.10 -4.47
N SER A 64 7.62 -11.23 -4.34
CA SER A 64 8.39 -12.39 -4.76
C SER A 64 8.13 -13.60 -3.85
N GLN A 65 8.54 -14.79 -4.28
CA GLN A 65 8.49 -15.98 -3.42
C GLN A 65 9.35 -15.86 -2.14
N TRP A 66 10.22 -14.86 -2.07
CA TRP A 66 11.13 -14.62 -0.95
C TRP A 66 10.57 -13.59 0.05
N GLY A 67 9.34 -13.10 -0.15
CA GLY A 67 8.74 -12.10 0.73
C GLY A 67 9.32 -10.70 0.54
N THR A 68 9.77 -10.36 -0.67
CA THR A 68 10.29 -9.03 -1.04
C THR A 68 9.51 -8.44 -2.20
N ILE A 69 9.54 -7.12 -2.41
CA ILE A 69 8.89 -6.49 -3.56
C ILE A 69 9.48 -7.00 -4.88
N ALA A 70 8.60 -7.43 -5.79
CA ALA A 70 8.95 -7.86 -7.14
C ALA A 70 8.57 -6.83 -8.20
N ASP A 71 7.50 -6.06 -7.97
CA ASP A 71 6.95 -5.06 -8.88
C ASP A 71 6.18 -3.99 -8.11
N ILE A 72 6.25 -2.74 -8.60
CA ILE A 72 5.34 -1.65 -8.23
C ILE A 72 4.87 -0.94 -9.49
N ASN A 73 3.56 -0.76 -9.65
CA ASN A 73 2.94 -0.09 -10.81
C ASN A 73 3.41 -0.63 -12.19
N GLY A 74 3.78 -1.92 -12.29
CA GLY A 74 4.29 -2.54 -13.52
C GLY A 74 5.80 -2.32 -13.75
N ILE A 75 6.50 -1.73 -12.79
CA ILE A 75 7.97 -1.61 -12.77
C ILE A 75 8.52 -2.82 -12.02
N ALA A 76 8.91 -3.85 -12.77
CA ALA A 76 9.43 -5.10 -12.23
C ALA A 76 10.96 -5.07 -12.08
N ASN A 77 11.49 -5.80 -11.10
CA ASN A 77 12.93 -6.00 -10.94
C ASN A 77 13.56 -6.63 -12.21
N THR A 78 14.78 -6.23 -12.53
CA THR A 78 15.58 -6.76 -13.64
C THR A 78 16.92 -7.33 -13.15
N GLU A 79 17.84 -7.65 -14.05
CA GLU A 79 19.20 -8.09 -13.65
C GLU A 79 20.02 -6.98 -12.99
N THR A 80 19.72 -5.71 -13.25
CA THR A 80 20.52 -4.56 -12.81
C THR A 80 19.71 -3.47 -12.12
N GLU A 81 18.40 -3.67 -11.98
CA GLU A 81 17.51 -2.68 -11.41
C GLU A 81 16.55 -3.35 -10.43
N PHE A 82 16.48 -2.84 -9.21
CA PHE A 82 15.75 -3.50 -8.12
C PHE A 82 15.01 -2.51 -7.24
N TRP A 83 13.82 -2.92 -6.81
CA TRP A 83 13.17 -2.36 -5.63
C TRP A 83 13.97 -2.73 -4.38
N MET A 84 14.67 -1.74 -3.86
CA MET A 84 15.24 -1.71 -2.53
C MET A 84 14.18 -1.20 -1.55
N THR A 85 14.25 -1.67 -0.32
CA THR A 85 13.40 -1.14 0.73
C THR A 85 14.24 -0.80 1.94
N ASP A 86 14.18 0.46 2.32
CA ASP A 86 14.70 0.98 3.56
C ASP A 86 13.53 1.14 4.52
N TYR A 87 13.56 0.33 5.58
CA TYR A 87 12.56 0.38 6.62
C TYR A 87 13.17 0.96 7.88
N GLU A 88 12.54 2.03 8.38
CA GLU A 88 12.81 2.53 9.71
C GLU A 88 11.52 2.42 10.52
N ASN A 89 11.45 1.37 11.35
CA ASN A 89 10.41 1.20 12.35
C ASN A 89 10.69 2.17 13.51
N ASN A 90 10.58 3.47 13.25
CA ASN A 90 10.94 4.56 14.17
C ASN A 90 12.36 4.43 14.77
N GLY A 91 13.31 3.90 13.99
CA GLY A 91 14.70 3.68 14.43
C GLY A 91 14.93 2.47 15.35
N GLU A 92 13.91 1.63 15.62
CA GLU A 92 14.02 0.54 16.59
C GLU A 92 14.40 -0.81 15.99
N THR A 93 13.99 -1.13 14.76
CA THR A 93 14.29 -2.43 14.13
C THR A 93 14.29 -2.33 12.60
N PRO A 94 15.33 -2.83 11.90
CA PRO A 94 15.30 -2.98 10.45
C PRO A 94 14.30 -4.07 10.05
N VAL A 95 13.54 -3.81 9.00
CA VAL A 95 12.66 -4.80 8.36
C VAL A 95 13.31 -5.24 7.06
N TYR A 96 13.22 -6.53 6.73
CA TYR A 96 13.84 -7.17 5.58
C TYR A 96 12.84 -7.89 4.67
N SER A 97 11.64 -8.18 5.19
CA SER A 97 10.60 -8.94 4.53
C SER A 97 9.24 -8.25 4.67
N VAL A 98 8.34 -8.47 3.72
CA VAL A 98 6.95 -8.01 3.83
C VAL A 98 6.21 -8.64 5.02
N ALA A 99 6.70 -9.77 5.53
CA ALA A 99 6.13 -10.45 6.70
C ALA A 99 6.61 -9.89 8.04
N ASP A 100 7.57 -8.97 8.05
CA ASP A 100 8.09 -8.42 9.28
C ASP A 100 7.08 -7.44 9.91
N PRO A 101 7.05 -7.37 11.26
CA PRO A 101 6.11 -6.55 11.98
C PRO A 101 6.43 -5.05 11.84
N VAL A 102 5.38 -4.24 11.87
CA VAL A 102 5.43 -2.78 11.77
C VAL A 102 4.68 -2.15 12.94
N ILE A 103 5.17 -0.98 13.40
CA ILE A 103 4.52 -0.20 14.45
C ILE A 103 3.96 1.12 13.91
N GLU A 104 3.07 1.74 14.67
CA GLU A 104 2.62 3.11 14.43
C GLU A 104 3.82 4.08 14.40
N GLY A 105 3.78 5.04 13.48
CA GLY A 105 4.85 6.01 13.25
C GLY A 105 5.99 5.49 12.38
N ALA A 106 5.99 4.22 11.99
CA ALA A 106 7.00 3.66 11.09
C ALA A 106 7.01 4.35 9.73
N VAL A 107 8.19 4.45 9.13
CA VAL A 107 8.38 4.96 7.77
C VAL A 107 8.98 3.86 6.91
N ILE A 108 8.25 3.52 5.84
CA ILE A 108 8.66 2.55 4.84
C ILE A 108 9.07 3.33 3.59
N SER A 109 10.34 3.23 3.21
CA SER A 109 10.88 3.88 2.02
C SER A 109 11.29 2.84 0.99
N LEU A 110 10.71 2.91 -0.19
CA LEU A 110 10.99 2.05 -1.33
C LEU A 110 11.77 2.86 -2.35
N HIS A 111 12.83 2.27 -2.90
CA HIS A 111 13.71 2.90 -3.88
C HIS A 111 13.93 1.93 -5.03
N TYR A 112 13.67 2.35 -6.26
CA TYR A 112 14.03 1.56 -7.44
C TYR A 112 15.39 2.01 -7.95
N ASP A 113 16.41 1.24 -7.64
CA ASP A 113 17.80 1.59 -7.86
C ASP A 113 18.38 0.84 -9.05
N VAL A 114 19.22 1.53 -9.82
CA VAL A 114 20.07 0.97 -10.87
C VAL A 114 21.43 0.66 -10.26
N PHE A 115 21.92 -0.56 -10.47
CA PHE A 115 23.21 -1.02 -9.96
C PHE A 115 24.21 -1.22 -11.09
N ASP A 116 25.49 -0.99 -10.78
CA ASP A 116 26.60 -1.38 -11.65
C ASP A 116 26.94 -2.87 -11.53
N GLU A 117 27.93 -3.32 -12.30
CA GLU A 117 28.44 -4.70 -12.28
C GLU A 117 29.02 -5.12 -10.91
N ASN A 118 29.33 -4.17 -10.03
CA ASN A 118 29.86 -4.38 -8.69
C ASN A 118 28.78 -4.21 -7.61
N TRP A 119 27.50 -4.19 -7.99
CA TRP A 119 26.37 -3.97 -7.08
C TRP A 119 26.46 -2.64 -6.30
N GLN A 120 27.05 -1.61 -6.92
CA GLN A 120 27.02 -0.25 -6.39
C GLN A 120 25.83 0.50 -6.98
N PRO A 121 25.03 1.20 -6.15
CA PRO A 121 23.92 2.00 -6.65
C PRO A 121 24.47 3.18 -7.47
N LEU A 122 23.98 3.30 -8.70
CA LEU A 122 24.33 4.36 -9.64
C LEU A 122 23.29 5.49 -9.64
N GLU A 123 22.02 5.12 -9.56
CA GLU A 123 20.88 6.03 -9.68
C GLU A 123 19.66 5.42 -8.99
N THR A 124 18.87 6.26 -8.31
CA THR A 124 17.50 5.93 -7.90
C THR A 124 16.53 6.54 -8.91
N LYS A 125 15.74 5.71 -9.59
CA LYS A 125 14.77 6.16 -10.59
C LYS A 125 13.42 6.49 -10.00
N TYR A 126 12.97 5.67 -9.05
CA TYR A 126 11.65 5.81 -8.45
C TYR A 126 11.74 5.71 -6.93
N THR A 127 10.84 6.41 -6.23
CA THR A 127 10.69 6.28 -4.79
C THR A 127 9.23 6.14 -4.38
N ALA A 128 8.96 5.41 -3.31
CA ALA A 128 7.68 5.46 -2.61
C ALA A 128 7.93 5.54 -1.10
N LYS A 129 7.23 6.44 -0.41
CA LYS A 129 7.38 6.66 1.03
C LYS A 129 6.03 6.56 1.72
N ILE A 130 5.93 5.66 2.68
CA ILE A 130 4.70 5.38 3.41
C ILE A 130 4.96 5.63 4.88
N THR A 131 4.15 6.48 5.50
CA THR A 131 4.13 6.66 6.95
C THR A 131 2.96 5.88 7.52
N VAL A 132 3.22 5.01 8.50
CA VAL A 132 2.15 4.30 9.22
C VAL A 132 1.57 5.26 10.24
N ALA A 133 0.40 5.81 9.92
CA ALA A 133 -0.25 6.81 10.75
C ALA A 133 -0.84 6.19 12.02
N ASP A 134 -1.42 5.00 11.89
CA ASP A 134 -2.15 4.32 12.94
C ASP A 134 -2.30 2.82 12.59
N ILE A 135 -2.41 1.97 13.60
CA ILE A 135 -2.72 0.54 13.48
C ILE A 135 -3.86 0.25 14.44
N MET A 136 -5.01 -0.16 13.91
CA MET A 136 -6.20 -0.40 14.73
C MET A 136 -6.94 -1.66 14.30
N THR A 137 -7.79 -2.14 15.19
CA THR A 137 -8.70 -3.26 14.92
C THR A 137 -9.88 -2.84 14.05
N GLU A 138 -10.55 -3.79 13.40
CA GLU A 138 -11.82 -3.54 12.71
C GLU A 138 -12.91 -2.98 13.63
N GLU A 139 -12.91 -3.40 14.90
CA GLU A 139 -13.86 -2.91 15.91
C GLU A 139 -13.63 -1.42 16.21
N GLU A 140 -12.37 -1.02 16.41
CA GLU A 140 -11.98 0.37 16.65
C GLU A 140 -12.30 1.25 15.43
N ALA A 141 -12.02 0.76 14.22
CA ALA A 141 -12.37 1.44 12.99
C ALA A 141 -13.89 1.67 12.85
N ALA A 142 -14.71 0.67 13.23
CA ALA A 142 -16.17 0.78 13.21
C ALA A 142 -16.75 1.73 14.27
N ALA A 143 -16.05 1.92 15.39
CA ALA A 143 -16.45 2.81 16.48
C ALA A 143 -16.04 4.28 16.26
N SER A 144 -15.13 4.56 15.32
CA SER A 144 -14.63 5.91 15.04
C SER A 144 -15.68 6.77 14.31
N PRO A 145 -15.96 8.01 14.77
CA PRO A 145 -16.88 8.94 14.10
C PRO A 145 -16.23 9.52 12.82
N MET A 146 -16.27 8.73 11.74
CA MET A 146 -15.69 8.88 10.38
C MET A 146 -15.45 10.30 9.80
N PRO A 147 -14.54 10.36 8.80
CA PRO A 147 -15.02 10.48 7.44
C PRO A 147 -14.64 9.28 6.58
N ALA A 148 -15.62 8.81 5.83
CA ALA A 148 -15.46 7.86 4.74
C ALA A 148 -14.48 8.39 3.68
N LEU A 149 -13.27 7.85 3.64
CA LEU A 149 -12.40 7.78 2.47
C LEU A 149 -11.54 6.54 2.64
N GLY A 150 -11.91 5.42 2.00
CA GLY A 150 -10.95 4.36 1.69
C GLY A 150 -11.40 2.92 1.83
N ILE A 151 -12.34 2.55 2.70
CA ILE A 151 -12.63 1.12 2.92
C ILE A 151 -14.14 0.86 2.92
N ILE A 152 -14.65 0.41 1.78
CA ILE A 152 -15.90 -0.33 1.73
C ILE A 152 -15.56 -1.80 1.48
N ALA A 153 -15.69 -2.56 2.57
CA ALA A 153 -16.24 -3.91 2.63
C ALA A 153 -15.42 -5.06 2.05
N GLY A 154 -14.51 -5.59 2.87
CA GLY A 154 -14.42 -7.05 3.07
C GLY A 154 -15.54 -7.52 4.00
N LEU A 155 -16.81 -7.43 3.58
CA LEU A 155 -17.95 -7.87 4.39
C LEU A 155 -18.02 -9.42 4.42
N ALA A 156 -17.18 -10.07 5.22
CA ALA A 156 -17.33 -11.47 5.60
C ALA A 156 -18.13 -11.59 6.90
N ALA A 157 -19.35 -11.05 6.93
CA ALA A 157 -20.26 -11.22 8.06
C ALA A 157 -21.54 -11.93 7.63
N ALA A 158 -21.44 -13.21 7.30
CA ALA A 158 -22.59 -14.12 7.28
C ALA A 158 -22.73 -14.83 8.64
N ALA A 159 -22.87 -14.06 9.73
CA ALA A 159 -23.36 -14.57 11.00
C ALA A 159 -24.90 -14.58 10.96
N LEU A 160 -25.48 -15.58 10.30
CA LEU A 160 -26.91 -15.83 10.35
C LEU A 160 -27.23 -16.62 11.62
N PHE A 161 -27.32 -15.93 12.76
CA PHE A 161 -27.95 -16.47 13.96
C PHE A 161 -28.72 -15.37 14.68
N LEU A 162 -30.04 -15.42 14.57
CA LEU A 162 -30.94 -15.04 15.66
C LEU A 162 -32.30 -15.69 15.41
N GLY A 163 -32.58 -16.69 16.23
CA GLY A 163 -33.92 -17.25 16.35
C GLY A 163 -34.90 -16.18 16.79
N ARG A 164 -36.10 -16.21 16.21
CA ARG A 164 -37.28 -15.57 16.77
C ARG A 164 -38.31 -16.66 17.02
N LYS A 165 -38.39 -17.10 18.28
CA LYS A 165 -39.62 -17.68 18.82
C LYS A 165 -40.61 -16.54 19.05
N ALA A 166 -41.75 -16.62 18.39
CA ALA A 166 -43.08 -16.42 18.96
C ALA A 166 -44.08 -17.07 18.01
#